data_AF-A0A0N6ZHH4-F1
#
_entry.id   AF-A0A0N6ZHH4-F1
#
_cell.length_a   1.000
_cell.length_b   1.000
_cell.length_c   1.000
_cell.angle_alpha   90.00
_cell.angle_beta   90.00
_cell.angle_gamma   90.00
#
_symmetry.space_group_name_H-M   'P 1'
#
loop_
_entity.id
_entity.type
_entity.pdbx_description
1 polymer ?
#
loop_
_entity_poly.entity_id
_entity_poly.type
_entity_poly.pdbx_seq_one_letter_code
_entity_poly.pdbx_strand_id
1 'polypeptide(L)'
;MINVSDQHVQYAPRSLIVTLYGAYGRFAPGPVPVAELIRLLAAVGVDAPSVRSSVSRLKRRGLLLPARTAEGAAGYELSAEARELLDDGDRRVYATAPREDEGWVLAVFSVPESERQKRHVLRSRLAGLGFGTAAPGVWIAPARLYEETRHALGRLGLDSYVDFFRGEHLGFAPTAEAVARWWDLAAIAKEHEAFLDRHARVLHAWERRADTPPEEAYRDYLLALDSWRHLPYADPGLPARLLPENWPGTRSAAVFRALHERLHDAGARYADMGPVTGPTPPSGQ
;
A
#
# COMPACT_ATOMS: atom_id res chain seq x y z
N MET A 1 -18.48 14.53 33.04
CA MET A 1 -18.46 15.32 31.79
C MET A 1 -17.37 14.74 30.91
N ILE A 2 -17.77 14.39 29.70
CA ILE A 2 -17.04 13.59 28.71
C ILE A 2 -15.74 14.28 28.31
N ASN A 3 -14.61 13.56 28.39
CA ASN A 3 -13.46 13.85 27.55
C ASN A 3 -12.99 12.52 26.96
N VAL A 4 -13.70 12.06 25.94
CA VAL A 4 -13.17 11.08 24.99
C VAL A 4 -12.07 11.83 24.26
N SER A 5 -10.82 11.63 24.67
CA SER A 5 -9.69 12.09 23.90
C SER A 5 -9.73 11.35 22.57
N ASP A 6 -10.20 12.07 21.54
CA ASP A 6 -10.00 11.79 20.14
C ASP A 6 -8.50 11.54 19.94
N GLN A 7 -8.09 10.28 19.97
CA GLN A 7 -6.76 9.87 19.52
C GLN A 7 -6.77 10.02 18.01
N HIS A 8 -6.55 11.26 17.53
CA HIS A 8 -6.18 11.53 16.16
C HIS A 8 -4.86 10.77 15.89
N VAL A 9 -4.97 9.57 15.32
CA VAL A 9 -3.83 8.91 14.70
C VAL A 9 -3.33 9.86 13.62
N GLN A 10 -2.16 10.46 13.87
CA GLN A 10 -1.61 11.51 13.02
C GLN A 10 -1.08 10.87 11.74
N TYR A 11 -1.84 10.99 10.64
CA TYR A 11 -1.35 10.63 9.32
C TYR A 11 -0.07 11.39 9.04
N ALA A 12 1.03 10.69 8.76
CA ALA A 12 2.30 11.33 8.49
C ALA A 12 2.16 12.14 7.18
N PRO A 13 2.36 13.47 7.16
CA PRO A 13 2.12 14.27 5.96
C PRO A 13 2.91 13.82 4.73
N ARG A 14 4.09 13.23 4.95
CA ARG A 14 4.88 12.58 3.90
C ARG A 14 4.15 11.39 3.26
N SER A 15 3.49 10.56 4.07
CA SER A 15 2.69 9.41 3.62
C SER A 15 1.55 9.88 2.73
N LEU A 16 0.79 10.88 3.21
CA LEU A 16 -0.32 11.47 2.47
C LEU A 16 0.11 12.09 1.14
N ILE A 17 1.29 12.72 1.06
CA ILE A 17 1.80 13.23 -0.23
C ILE A 17 2.07 12.06 -1.19
N VAL A 18 2.69 10.96 -0.74
CA VAL A 18 2.90 9.77 -1.59
C VAL A 18 1.56 9.19 -2.06
N THR A 19 0.59 9.09 -1.15
CA THR A 19 -0.77 8.63 -1.44
C THR A 19 -1.48 9.54 -2.43
N LEU A 20 -1.32 10.86 -2.31
CA LEU A 20 -1.87 11.85 -3.25
C LEU A 20 -1.29 11.68 -4.65
N TYR A 21 0.02 11.50 -4.75
CA TYR A 21 0.66 11.27 -6.05
C TYR A 21 0.24 9.94 -6.67
N GLY A 22 0.08 8.88 -5.87
CA GLY A 22 -0.46 7.60 -6.35
C GLY A 22 -1.92 7.71 -6.79
N ALA A 23 -2.78 8.36 -6.02
CA ALA A 23 -4.20 8.49 -6.37
C ALA A 23 -4.43 9.39 -7.59
N TYR A 24 -3.77 10.56 -7.62
CA TYR A 24 -4.15 11.67 -8.50
C TYR A 24 -2.94 12.35 -9.14
N GLY A 25 -1.94 12.74 -8.34
CA GLY A 25 -0.90 13.68 -8.78
C GLY A 25 0.01 13.17 -9.90
N ARG A 26 0.19 11.85 -10.07
CA ARG A 26 0.98 11.29 -11.18
C ARG A 26 0.31 11.40 -12.54
N PHE A 27 -1.00 11.59 -12.56
CA PHE A 27 -1.81 11.77 -13.77
C PHE A 27 -1.97 13.24 -14.17
N ALA A 28 -1.44 14.16 -13.35
CA ALA A 28 -1.42 15.57 -13.66
C ALA A 28 -0.67 15.84 -14.99
N PRO A 29 -1.11 16.82 -15.80
CA PRO A 29 -0.49 17.14 -17.09
C PRO A 29 0.91 17.79 -16.94
N GLY A 30 1.32 18.11 -15.72
CA GLY A 30 2.63 18.69 -15.42
C GLY A 30 2.93 18.67 -13.92
N PRO A 31 4.00 19.36 -13.48
CA PRO A 31 4.39 19.41 -12.08
C PRO A 31 3.29 19.97 -11.18
N VAL A 32 3.06 19.37 -10.02
CA VAL A 32 2.05 19.85 -9.06
C VAL A 32 2.61 21.03 -8.26
N PRO A 33 1.98 22.22 -8.31
CA PRO A 33 2.43 23.39 -7.54
C PRO A 33 2.44 23.12 -6.04
N VAL A 34 3.36 23.77 -5.31
CA VAL A 34 3.42 23.63 -3.84
C VAL A 34 2.16 24.15 -3.16
N ALA A 35 1.59 25.24 -3.71
CA ALA A 35 0.33 25.80 -3.22
C ALA A 35 -0.83 24.80 -3.36
N GLU A 36 -0.80 24.01 -4.43
CA GLU A 36 -1.81 23.00 -4.70
C GLU A 36 -1.67 21.80 -3.77
N LEU A 37 -0.44 21.33 -3.51
CA LEU A 37 -0.18 20.36 -2.44
C LEU A 37 -0.68 20.87 -1.08
N ILE A 38 -0.49 22.16 -0.77
CA ILE A 38 -0.97 22.74 0.48
C ILE A 38 -2.51 22.73 0.53
N ARG A 39 -3.18 23.14 -0.54
CA ARG A 39 -4.65 23.13 -0.64
C ARG A 39 -5.21 21.73 -0.44
N LEU A 40 -4.65 20.75 -1.15
CA LEU A 40 -5.09 19.37 -1.13
C LEU A 40 -4.85 18.72 0.24
N LEU A 41 -3.68 18.90 0.84
CA LEU A 41 -3.41 18.34 2.15
C LEU A 41 -4.12 19.11 3.30
N ALA A 42 -4.55 20.36 3.08
CA ALA A 42 -5.41 21.06 4.05
C ALA A 42 -6.79 20.40 4.18
N ALA A 43 -7.35 19.81 3.11
CA ALA A 43 -8.62 19.09 3.16
C ALA A 43 -8.61 17.88 4.12
N VAL A 44 -7.42 17.32 4.38
CA VAL A 44 -7.18 16.23 5.35
C VAL A 44 -6.54 16.72 6.66
N GLY A 45 -6.55 18.04 6.91
CA GLY A 45 -6.15 18.63 8.19
C GLY A 45 -4.64 18.82 8.37
N VAL A 46 -3.84 18.85 7.30
CA VAL A 46 -2.39 19.08 7.36
C VAL A 46 -2.08 20.55 7.10
N ASP A 47 -1.33 21.17 7.99
CA ASP A 47 -0.91 22.57 7.85
C ASP A 47 0.18 22.79 6.78
N ALA A 48 0.24 24.01 6.23
CA ALA A 48 1.18 24.36 5.17
C ALA A 48 2.67 24.16 5.55
N PRO A 49 3.15 24.55 6.76
CA PRO A 49 4.49 24.20 7.22
C PRO A 49 4.80 22.69 7.16
N SER A 50 3.89 21.84 7.61
CA SER A 50 4.01 20.38 7.58
C SER A 50 4.11 19.82 6.17
N VAL A 51 3.34 20.37 5.21
CA VAL A 51 3.43 20.01 3.79
C VAL A 51 4.82 20.37 3.24
N ARG A 52 5.27 21.62 3.41
CA ARG A 52 6.58 22.09 2.90
C ARG A 52 7.74 21.29 3.49
N SER A 53 7.69 21.00 4.78
CA SER A 53 8.67 20.16 5.48
C SER A 53 8.73 18.74 4.89
N SER A 54 7.58 18.16 4.57
CA SER A 54 7.48 16.82 3.99
C SER A 54 7.91 16.77 2.53
N VAL A 55 7.56 17.76 1.73
CA VAL A 55 8.06 17.94 0.36
C VAL A 55 9.59 18.04 0.36
N SER A 56 10.18 18.87 1.24
CA SER A 56 11.64 18.96 1.38
C SER A 56 12.29 17.60 1.70
N ARG A 57 11.66 16.80 2.55
CA ARG A 57 12.15 15.44 2.87
C ARG A 57 12.03 14.48 1.69
N LEU A 58 10.92 14.53 0.94
CA LEU A 58 10.72 13.69 -0.25
C LEU A 58 11.71 14.05 -1.36
N LYS A 59 11.96 15.34 -1.58
CA LYS A 59 13.01 15.83 -2.48
C LYS A 59 14.39 15.32 -2.09
N ARG A 60 14.77 15.43 -0.81
CA ARG A 60 16.05 14.90 -0.30
C ARG A 60 16.21 13.39 -0.46
N ARG A 61 15.09 12.65 -0.56
CA ARG A 61 15.06 11.21 -0.80
C ARG A 61 14.98 10.85 -2.29
N GLY A 62 15.02 11.83 -3.18
CA GLY A 62 14.93 11.63 -4.62
C GLY A 62 13.53 11.28 -5.14
N LEU A 63 12.50 11.26 -4.30
CA LEU A 63 11.15 10.85 -4.70
C LEU A 63 10.39 11.97 -5.45
N LEU A 64 10.69 13.22 -5.12
CA LEU A 64 10.13 14.39 -5.80
C LEU A 64 11.24 15.22 -6.44
N LEU A 65 11.06 15.56 -7.71
CA LEU A 65 11.96 16.42 -8.48
C LEU A 65 11.34 17.83 -8.59
N PRO A 66 12.13 18.89 -8.38
CA PRO A 66 11.66 20.25 -8.57
C PRO A 66 11.50 20.54 -10.07
N ALA A 67 10.37 21.10 -10.46
CA ALA A 67 10.08 21.49 -11.83
C ALA A 67 9.26 22.79 -11.88
N ARG A 68 8.89 23.24 -13.08
CA ARG A 68 8.08 24.44 -13.30
C ARG A 68 6.84 24.08 -14.09
N THR A 69 5.69 24.66 -13.71
CA THR A 69 4.47 24.53 -14.52
C THR A 69 4.60 25.33 -15.82
N ALA A 70 3.65 25.14 -16.75
CA ALA A 70 3.59 25.91 -17.99
C ALA A 70 3.52 27.44 -17.72
N GLU A 71 2.86 27.84 -16.63
CA GLU A 71 2.72 29.22 -16.15
C GLU A 71 3.94 29.70 -15.34
N GLY A 72 4.97 28.87 -15.18
CA GLY A 72 6.23 29.21 -14.50
C GLY A 72 6.19 29.08 -12.97
N ALA A 73 5.11 28.56 -12.39
CA ALA A 73 5.03 28.32 -10.95
C ALA A 73 5.98 27.18 -10.52
N ALA A 74 6.55 27.26 -9.32
CA ALA A 74 7.36 26.18 -8.77
C ALA A 74 6.48 25.00 -8.38
N GLY A 75 6.78 23.83 -8.95
CA GLY A 75 6.05 22.58 -8.70
C GLY A 75 6.98 21.40 -8.47
N TYR A 76 6.37 20.25 -8.25
CA TYR A 76 7.07 19.00 -8.05
C TYR A 76 6.46 17.89 -8.90
N GLU A 77 7.32 17.02 -9.39
CA GLU A 77 6.95 15.80 -10.10
C GLU A 77 7.58 14.59 -9.42
N LEU A 78 7.02 13.41 -9.65
CA LEU A 78 7.66 12.17 -9.23
C LEU A 78 8.92 11.94 -10.08
N SER A 79 10.00 11.50 -9.44
CA SER A 79 11.10 10.84 -10.17
C SER A 79 10.59 9.61 -10.93
N ALA A 80 11.29 9.21 -11.99
CA ALA A 80 10.95 8.00 -12.74
C ALA A 80 10.86 6.76 -11.83
N GLU A 81 11.81 6.61 -10.90
CA GLU A 81 11.85 5.51 -9.94
C GLU A 81 10.66 5.54 -8.98
N ALA A 82 10.27 6.72 -8.49
CA ALA A 82 9.09 6.87 -7.64
C ALA A 82 7.79 6.56 -8.38
N ARG A 83 7.71 6.88 -9.68
CA ARG A 83 6.55 6.53 -10.52
C ARG A 83 6.45 5.02 -10.69
N GLU A 84 7.55 4.36 -11.08
CA GLU A 84 7.59 2.89 -11.20
C GLU A 84 7.22 2.19 -9.88
N LEU A 85 7.69 2.71 -8.74
CA LEU A 85 7.33 2.17 -7.42
C LEU A 85 5.84 2.30 -7.11
N LEU A 86 5.19 3.39 -7.54
CA LEU A 86 3.74 3.56 -7.36
C LEU A 86 2.94 2.66 -8.30
N ASP A 87 3.39 2.50 -9.55
CA ASP A 87 2.72 1.64 -10.53
C ASP A 87 2.83 0.15 -10.14
N ASP A 88 3.98 -0.27 -9.59
CA ASP A 88 4.12 -1.57 -8.93
C ASP A 88 3.20 -1.71 -7.71
N GLY A 89 3.09 -0.61 -6.93
CA GLY A 89 2.18 -0.41 -5.81
C GLY A 89 0.74 -0.77 -6.09
N ASP A 90 0.19 -0.18 -7.16
CA ASP A 90 -1.22 -0.28 -7.50
C ASP A 90 -1.69 -1.70 -7.71
N ARG A 91 -0.84 -2.55 -8.30
CA ARG A 91 -1.17 -3.95 -8.58
C ARG A 91 -1.55 -4.68 -7.30
N ARG A 92 -0.91 -4.36 -6.17
CA ARG A 92 -1.24 -4.89 -4.84
C ARG A 92 -2.42 -4.17 -4.21
N VAL A 93 -2.42 -2.84 -4.27
CA VAL A 93 -3.44 -1.99 -3.62
C VAL A 93 -4.85 -2.28 -4.16
N TYR A 94 -4.96 -2.52 -5.47
CA TYR A 94 -6.22 -2.73 -6.18
C TYR A 94 -6.40 -4.18 -6.68
N ALA A 95 -5.54 -5.12 -6.27
CA ALA A 95 -5.70 -6.53 -6.60
C ALA A 95 -7.06 -7.05 -6.14
N THR A 96 -7.71 -7.81 -7.02
CA THR A 96 -8.84 -8.66 -6.63
C THR A 96 -8.31 -9.92 -5.95
N ALA A 97 -9.13 -10.53 -5.08
CA ALA A 97 -8.78 -11.69 -4.27
C ALA A 97 -7.98 -12.75 -5.05
N PRO A 98 -6.96 -13.37 -4.41
CA PRO A 98 -6.08 -14.30 -5.11
C PRO A 98 -6.85 -15.48 -5.69
N ARG A 99 -6.44 -15.88 -6.91
CA ARG A 99 -6.84 -17.15 -7.53
C ARG A 99 -6.34 -18.34 -6.70
N GLU A 100 -7.03 -19.47 -6.85
CA GLU A 100 -6.73 -20.71 -6.11
C GLU A 100 -5.29 -21.20 -6.31
N ASP A 101 -4.77 -21.81 -5.25
CA ASP A 101 -3.57 -22.64 -5.07
C ASP A 101 -2.54 -22.74 -6.22
N GLU A 102 -1.57 -21.82 -6.21
CA GLU A 102 -0.36 -21.92 -7.05
C GLU A 102 0.83 -22.60 -6.34
N GLY A 103 0.61 -23.20 -5.17
CA GLY A 103 1.67 -23.76 -4.33
C GLY A 103 2.52 -22.67 -3.63
N TRP A 104 3.71 -23.05 -3.19
CA TRP A 104 4.61 -22.19 -2.43
C TRP A 104 5.87 -21.85 -3.22
N VAL A 105 6.40 -20.66 -2.98
CA VAL A 105 7.77 -20.29 -3.30
C VAL A 105 8.57 -20.13 -2.01
N LEU A 106 9.75 -20.73 -1.98
CA LEU A 106 10.73 -20.55 -0.92
C LEU A 106 11.86 -19.67 -1.44
N ALA A 107 12.24 -18.67 -0.65
CA ALA A 107 13.46 -17.89 -0.82
C ALA A 107 14.45 -18.34 0.24
N VAL A 108 15.51 -19.03 -0.19
CA VAL A 108 16.64 -19.39 0.67
C VAL A 108 17.72 -18.37 0.39
N PHE A 109 18.16 -17.64 1.42
CA PHE A 109 19.23 -16.67 1.23
C PHE A 109 20.44 -16.96 2.11
N SER A 110 21.61 -16.69 1.54
CA SER A 110 22.88 -16.71 2.25
C SER A 110 23.60 -15.40 2.00
N VAL A 111 23.78 -14.61 3.06
CA VAL A 111 24.52 -13.34 3.01
C VAL A 111 25.77 -13.50 3.87
N PRO A 112 26.98 -13.18 3.37
CA PRO A 112 28.19 -13.15 4.17
C PRO A 112 28.07 -12.21 5.37
N GLU A 113 28.72 -12.53 6.49
CA GLU A 113 28.61 -11.70 7.70
C GLU A 113 29.18 -10.29 7.52
N SER A 114 30.19 -10.14 6.65
CA SER A 114 30.73 -8.85 6.23
C SER A 114 29.66 -7.93 5.59
N GLU A 115 28.56 -8.49 5.09
CA GLU A 115 27.49 -7.78 4.40
C GLU A 115 26.18 -7.77 5.18
N ARG A 116 26.24 -7.80 6.52
CA ARG A 116 25.06 -7.81 7.42
C ARG A 116 23.97 -6.79 7.06
N GLN A 117 24.34 -5.62 6.54
CA GLN A 117 23.39 -4.60 6.10
C GLN A 117 22.50 -5.11 4.95
N LYS A 118 23.06 -5.82 3.97
CA LYS A 118 22.30 -6.46 2.88
C LYS A 118 21.34 -7.50 3.43
N ARG A 119 21.76 -8.28 4.45
CA ARG A 119 20.89 -9.25 5.15
C ARG A 119 19.66 -8.56 5.75
N HIS A 120 19.84 -7.42 6.42
CA HIS A 120 18.73 -6.66 7.00
C HIS A 120 17.79 -6.10 5.92
N VAL A 121 18.34 -5.55 4.84
CA VAL A 121 17.54 -5.05 3.70
C VAL A 121 16.74 -6.20 3.10
N LEU A 122 17.36 -7.33 2.83
CA LEU A 122 16.73 -8.49 2.21
C LEU A 122 15.57 -9.03 3.08
N ARG A 123 15.79 -9.19 4.39
CA ARG A 123 14.70 -9.57 5.34
C ARG A 123 13.55 -8.57 5.33
N SER A 124 13.88 -7.27 5.38
CA SER A 124 12.87 -6.21 5.36
C SER A 124 12.08 -6.20 4.05
N ARG A 125 12.73 -6.51 2.93
CA ARG A 125 12.09 -6.56 1.60
C ARG A 125 11.21 -7.79 1.45
N LEU A 126 11.68 -8.97 1.83
CA LEU A 126 10.86 -10.19 1.80
C LEU A 126 9.62 -10.06 2.70
N ALA A 127 9.78 -9.56 3.92
CA ALA A 127 8.64 -9.27 4.80
C ALA A 127 7.67 -8.26 4.17
N GLY A 128 8.18 -7.17 3.60
CA GLY A 128 7.38 -6.17 2.90
C GLY A 128 6.77 -6.66 1.57
N LEU A 129 7.14 -7.85 1.09
CA LEU A 129 6.53 -8.52 -0.06
C LEU A 129 5.57 -9.63 0.38
N GLY A 130 5.28 -9.75 1.68
CA GLY A 130 4.37 -10.74 2.25
C GLY A 130 4.99 -12.10 2.55
N PHE A 131 6.32 -12.27 2.48
CA PHE A 131 6.93 -13.54 2.85
C PHE A 131 6.90 -13.75 4.38
N GLY A 132 6.58 -14.97 4.77
CA GLY A 132 6.73 -15.48 6.13
C GLY A 132 8.12 -16.08 6.36
N THR A 133 8.49 -16.30 7.63
CA THR A 133 9.76 -16.95 7.99
C THR A 133 9.50 -18.42 8.32
N ALA A 134 9.89 -19.32 7.41
CA ALA A 134 9.76 -20.77 7.64
C ALA A 134 10.83 -21.31 8.59
N ALA A 135 12.05 -20.78 8.48
CA ALA A 135 13.19 -21.08 9.33
C ALA A 135 14.23 -19.94 9.22
N PRO A 136 15.29 -19.90 10.06
CA PRO A 136 16.39 -18.95 9.87
C PRO A 136 16.99 -19.05 8.45
N GLY A 137 16.90 -17.96 7.68
CA GLY A 137 17.39 -17.91 6.30
C GLY A 137 16.45 -18.51 5.23
N VAL A 138 15.29 -19.05 5.64
CA VAL A 138 14.30 -19.65 4.73
C VAL A 138 12.99 -18.89 4.85
N TRP A 139 12.59 -18.24 3.78
CA TRP A 139 11.35 -17.47 3.67
C TRP A 139 10.39 -18.15 2.73
N ILE A 140 9.09 -17.99 2.97
CA ILE A 140 8.04 -18.68 2.22
C ILE A 140 6.91 -17.72 1.87
N ALA A 141 6.33 -17.90 0.69
CA ALA A 141 5.18 -17.14 0.22
C ALA A 141 4.34 -17.96 -0.77
N PRO A 142 3.08 -17.59 -1.02
CA PRO A 142 2.33 -18.11 -2.18
C PRO A 142 3.11 -17.89 -3.49
N ALA A 143 3.14 -18.89 -4.37
CA ALA A 143 4.02 -18.89 -5.54
C ALA A 143 3.83 -17.70 -6.50
N ARG A 144 2.61 -17.17 -6.60
CA ARG A 144 2.29 -15.95 -7.37
C ARG A 144 3.14 -14.72 -7.01
N LEU A 145 3.70 -14.68 -5.80
CA LEU A 145 4.53 -13.57 -5.33
C LEU A 145 5.97 -13.65 -5.90
N TYR A 146 6.32 -14.72 -6.60
CA TYR A 146 7.67 -14.94 -7.14
C TYR A 146 8.12 -13.85 -8.11
N GLU A 147 7.34 -13.53 -9.16
CA GLU A 147 7.82 -12.60 -10.20
C GLU A 147 8.00 -11.19 -9.62
N GLU A 148 7.05 -10.70 -8.83
CA GLU A 148 7.17 -9.42 -8.11
C GLU A 148 8.44 -9.40 -7.24
N THR A 149 8.68 -10.48 -6.49
CA THR A 149 9.83 -10.58 -5.60
C THR A 149 11.14 -10.62 -6.37
N ARG A 150 11.21 -11.40 -7.45
CA ARG A 150 12.37 -11.49 -8.32
C ARG A 150 12.73 -10.12 -8.89
N HIS A 151 11.75 -9.38 -9.41
CA HIS A 151 11.96 -8.02 -9.90
C HIS A 151 12.43 -7.07 -8.80
N ALA A 152 11.78 -7.10 -7.63
CA ALA A 152 12.14 -6.25 -6.50
C ALA A 152 13.56 -6.50 -5.98
N LEU A 153 13.99 -7.76 -5.88
CA LEU A 153 15.34 -8.11 -5.44
C LEU A 153 16.40 -7.76 -6.50
N GLY A 154 16.11 -7.98 -7.78
CA GLY A 154 17.01 -7.59 -8.87
C GLY A 154 17.28 -6.09 -8.92
N ARG A 155 16.25 -5.25 -8.75
CA ARG A 155 16.43 -3.78 -8.66
C ARG A 155 17.31 -3.33 -7.49
N LEU A 156 17.37 -4.13 -6.43
CA LEU A 156 18.19 -3.86 -5.26
C LEU A 156 19.58 -4.49 -5.32
N GLY A 157 19.90 -5.24 -6.39
CA GLY A 157 21.14 -6.00 -6.52
C GLY A 157 21.29 -7.07 -5.44
N LEU A 158 20.17 -7.67 -5.01
CA LEU A 158 20.11 -8.69 -3.97
C LEU A 158 19.92 -10.11 -4.52
N ASP A 159 19.73 -10.25 -5.83
CA ASP A 159 19.46 -11.50 -6.53
C ASP A 159 20.56 -12.55 -6.35
N SER A 160 21.84 -12.14 -6.30
CA SER A 160 22.97 -13.05 -6.10
C SER A 160 23.03 -13.73 -4.71
N TYR A 161 22.21 -13.29 -3.76
CA TYR A 161 22.15 -13.84 -2.41
C TYR A 161 20.98 -14.80 -2.19
N VAL A 162 20.10 -14.98 -3.18
CA VAL A 162 18.83 -15.70 -3.02
C VAL A 162 18.67 -16.78 -4.07
N ASP A 163 18.42 -17.99 -3.59
CA ASP A 163 17.93 -19.09 -4.41
C ASP A 163 16.42 -19.27 -4.17
N PHE A 164 15.67 -19.43 -5.26
CA PHE A 164 14.24 -19.69 -5.21
C PHE A 164 13.89 -21.14 -5.54
N PHE A 165 12.98 -21.71 -4.76
CA PHE A 165 12.42 -23.03 -4.98
C PHE A 165 10.90 -22.94 -5.04
N ARG A 166 10.26 -23.76 -5.87
CA ARG A 166 8.81 -23.91 -5.91
C ARG A 166 8.42 -25.29 -5.44
N GLY A 167 7.30 -25.42 -4.75
CA GLY A 167 6.80 -26.72 -4.32
C GLY A 167 5.59 -26.66 -3.41
N GLU A 168 5.30 -27.80 -2.82
CA GLU A 168 4.19 -27.99 -1.88
C GLU A 168 4.70 -28.15 -0.46
N HIS A 169 3.83 -27.89 0.53
CA HIS A 169 4.15 -28.16 1.93
C HIS A 169 3.80 -29.62 2.25
N LEU A 170 4.82 -30.47 2.29
CA LEU A 170 4.72 -31.89 2.67
C LEU A 170 5.09 -32.09 4.15
N GLY A 171 4.44 -31.33 5.03
CA GLY A 171 4.70 -31.40 6.47
C GLY A 171 3.93 -32.53 7.16
N PHE A 172 4.48 -33.03 8.27
CA PHE A 172 3.77 -33.95 9.16
C PHE A 172 2.55 -33.29 9.82
N ALA A 173 2.64 -31.98 10.09
CA ALA A 173 1.55 -31.18 10.61
C ALA A 173 0.75 -30.53 9.46
N PRO A 174 -0.56 -30.28 9.64
CA PRO A 174 -1.37 -29.56 8.67
C PRO A 174 -0.76 -28.22 8.27
N THR A 175 -0.89 -27.87 6.99
CA THR A 175 -0.35 -26.61 6.44
C THR A 175 -0.87 -25.38 7.18
N ALA A 176 -2.14 -25.37 7.62
CA ALA A 176 -2.71 -24.25 8.39
C ALA A 176 -1.94 -23.98 9.70
N GLU A 177 -1.49 -25.03 10.42
CA GLU A 177 -0.68 -24.86 11.62
C GLU A 177 0.72 -24.33 11.32
N ALA A 178 1.29 -24.72 10.18
CA ALA A 178 2.59 -24.23 9.75
C ALA A 178 2.53 -22.75 9.34
N VAL A 179 1.49 -22.35 8.61
CA VAL A 179 1.20 -20.96 8.22
C VAL A 179 1.13 -20.05 9.45
N ALA A 180 0.43 -20.47 10.52
CA ALA A 180 0.34 -19.70 11.76
C ALA A 180 1.69 -19.53 12.49
N ARG A 181 2.72 -20.32 12.15
CA ARG A 181 4.10 -20.14 12.65
C ARG A 181 4.95 -19.30 11.71
N TRP A 182 4.69 -19.36 10.41
CA TRP A 182 5.48 -18.63 9.40
C TRP A 182 5.10 -17.15 9.32
N TRP A 183 3.84 -16.83 9.60
CA TRP A 183 3.33 -15.45 9.67
C TRP A 183 2.76 -15.14 11.05
N ASP A 184 2.92 -13.89 11.47
CA ASP A 184 2.17 -13.34 12.60
C ASP A 184 0.76 -12.93 12.12
N LEU A 185 -0.11 -13.94 11.96
CA LEU A 185 -1.49 -13.73 11.51
C LEU A 185 -2.28 -12.83 12.48
N ALA A 186 -1.95 -12.85 13.78
CA ALA A 186 -2.60 -11.99 14.76
C ALA A 186 -2.24 -10.52 14.57
N ALA A 187 -0.97 -10.21 14.27
CA ALA A 187 -0.54 -8.85 13.93
C ALA A 187 -1.21 -8.36 12.65
N ILE A 188 -1.24 -9.18 11.59
CA ILE A 188 -1.89 -8.83 10.32
C ILE A 188 -3.40 -8.60 10.54
N ALA A 189 -4.09 -9.49 11.26
CA ALA A 189 -5.50 -9.33 11.60
C ALA A 189 -5.77 -8.02 12.36
N LYS A 190 -4.90 -7.66 13.30
CA LYS A 190 -5.00 -6.40 14.06
C LYS A 190 -4.91 -5.17 13.16
N GLU A 191 -4.06 -5.19 12.13
CA GLU A 191 -3.98 -4.09 11.17
C GLU A 191 -5.26 -3.97 10.33
N HIS A 192 -5.84 -5.08 9.90
CA HIS A 192 -7.13 -5.10 9.20
C HIS A 192 -8.29 -4.63 10.08
N GLU A 193 -8.34 -5.05 11.35
CA GLU A 193 -9.37 -4.57 12.29
C GLU A 193 -9.21 -3.07 12.56
N ALA A 194 -7.98 -2.57 12.71
CA ALA A 194 -7.74 -1.15 12.87
C ALA A 194 -8.15 -0.33 11.62
N PHE A 195 -8.08 -0.92 10.42
CA PHE A 195 -8.63 -0.32 9.21
C PHE A 195 -10.17 -0.31 9.25
N LEU A 196 -10.80 -1.44 9.61
CA LEU A 196 -12.25 -1.57 9.71
C LEU A 196 -12.86 -0.59 10.72
N ASP A 197 -12.28 -0.51 11.92
CA ASP A 197 -12.72 0.41 13.00
C ASP A 197 -12.82 1.86 12.50
N ARG A 198 -11.90 2.26 11.62
CA ARG A 198 -11.85 3.63 11.08
C ARG A 198 -12.79 3.82 9.90
N HIS A 199 -12.79 2.90 8.95
CA HIS A 199 -13.32 3.13 7.62
C HIS A 199 -14.70 2.48 7.38
N ALA A 200 -15.09 1.48 8.16
CA ALA A 200 -16.43 0.88 8.05
C ALA A 200 -17.53 1.90 8.41
N ARG A 201 -17.32 2.70 9.46
CA ARG A 201 -18.22 3.81 9.83
C ARG A 201 -18.30 4.92 8.77
N VAL A 202 -17.19 5.18 8.08
CA VAL A 202 -17.11 6.17 6.99
C VAL A 202 -17.93 5.66 5.80
N LEU A 203 -17.73 4.40 5.41
CA LEU A 203 -18.52 3.76 4.36
C LEU A 203 -20.02 3.81 4.69
N HIS A 204 -20.42 3.44 5.91
CA HIS A 204 -21.82 3.48 6.32
C HIS A 204 -22.43 4.88 6.26
N ALA A 205 -21.67 5.92 6.59
CA ALA A 205 -22.11 7.30 6.45
C ALA A 205 -22.33 7.68 4.97
N TRP A 206 -21.45 7.22 4.07
CA TRP A 206 -21.56 7.45 2.63
C TRP A 206 -22.70 6.69 1.95
N GLU A 207 -23.00 5.47 2.40
CA GLU A 207 -24.13 4.66 1.90
C GLU A 207 -25.49 5.34 2.13
N ARG A 208 -25.58 6.20 3.15
CA ARG A 208 -26.81 6.94 3.48
C ARG A 208 -26.97 8.26 2.71
N ARG A 209 -25.97 8.66 1.92
CA ARG A 209 -25.95 9.93 1.17
C ARG A 209 -26.31 9.69 -0.29
N ALA A 210 -27.19 10.53 -0.83
CA ALA A 210 -27.53 10.53 -2.25
C ALA A 210 -26.39 11.14 -3.09
N ASP A 211 -25.78 12.22 -2.60
CA ASP A 211 -24.75 12.99 -3.28
C ASP A 211 -23.33 12.55 -2.90
N THR A 212 -22.34 13.08 -3.62
CA THR A 212 -20.91 12.84 -3.35
C THR A 212 -20.12 14.12 -3.58
N PRO A 213 -20.16 15.05 -2.60
CA PRO A 213 -19.40 16.30 -2.67
C PRO A 213 -17.91 16.03 -2.90
N PRO A 214 -17.28 16.62 -3.94
CA PRO A 214 -15.91 16.30 -4.33
C PRO A 214 -14.85 16.43 -3.21
N GLU A 215 -14.93 17.49 -2.40
CA GLU A 215 -13.95 17.74 -1.33
C GLU A 215 -14.01 16.69 -0.21
N GLU A 216 -15.23 16.34 0.24
CA GLU A 216 -15.41 15.31 1.26
C GLU A 216 -15.00 13.93 0.74
N ALA A 217 -15.34 13.62 -0.52
CA ALA A 217 -14.95 12.38 -1.17
C ALA A 217 -13.43 12.26 -1.29
N TYR A 218 -12.76 13.34 -1.73
CA TYR A 218 -11.30 13.41 -1.78
C TYR A 218 -10.67 13.15 -0.41
N ARG A 219 -11.14 13.86 0.63
CA ARG A 219 -10.62 13.73 1.99
C ARG A 219 -10.72 12.29 2.49
N ASP A 220 -11.92 11.72 2.46
CA ASP A 220 -12.18 10.42 3.05
C ASP A 220 -11.51 9.29 2.24
N TYR A 221 -11.46 9.43 0.91
CA TYR A 221 -10.74 8.49 0.05
C TYR A 221 -9.23 8.53 0.28
N LEU A 222 -8.61 9.72 0.37
CA LEU A 222 -7.17 9.83 0.58
C LEU A 222 -6.75 9.19 1.91
N LEU A 223 -7.55 9.39 2.97
CA LEU A 223 -7.31 8.77 4.28
C LEU A 223 -7.50 7.24 4.24
N ALA A 224 -8.52 6.75 3.55
CA ALA A 224 -8.74 5.32 3.36
C ALA A 224 -7.62 4.67 2.53
N LEU A 225 -7.15 5.32 1.48
CA LEU A 225 -6.05 4.82 0.66
C LEU A 225 -4.72 4.82 1.42
N ASP A 226 -4.42 5.87 2.20
CA ASP A 226 -3.18 5.95 2.96
C ASP A 226 -3.06 4.85 4.03
N SER A 227 -4.18 4.51 4.67
CA SER A 227 -4.25 3.41 5.64
C SER A 227 -4.25 2.04 4.96
N TRP A 228 -4.96 1.90 3.83
CA TRP A 228 -5.07 0.64 3.09
C TRP A 228 -3.75 0.22 2.42
N ARG A 229 -3.03 1.15 1.78
CA ARG A 229 -1.91 0.82 0.86
C ARG A 229 -0.74 0.02 1.46
N HIS A 230 -0.68 -0.13 2.78
CA HIS A 230 0.33 -0.96 3.46
C HIS A 230 -0.17 -2.39 3.72
N LEU A 231 -1.48 -2.59 3.87
CA LEU A 231 -2.09 -3.88 4.21
C LEU A 231 -1.83 -4.95 3.15
N PRO A 232 -2.03 -4.71 1.83
CA PRO A 232 -1.76 -5.72 0.80
C PRO A 232 -0.29 -6.18 0.71
N TYR A 233 0.63 -5.43 1.31
CA TYR A 233 2.05 -5.80 1.40
C TYR A 233 2.35 -6.64 2.65
N ALA A 234 1.63 -6.40 3.74
CA ALA A 234 1.74 -7.18 4.98
C ALA A 234 0.94 -8.50 4.88
N ASP A 235 -0.23 -8.48 4.23
CA ASP A 235 -1.06 -9.66 4.00
C ASP A 235 -0.57 -10.40 2.74
N PRO A 236 -0.04 -11.63 2.86
CA PRO A 236 0.33 -12.46 1.71
C PRO A 236 -0.84 -12.85 0.80
N GLY A 237 -2.10 -12.69 1.22
CA GLY A 237 -3.29 -13.15 0.51
C GLY A 237 -3.47 -14.67 0.60
N LEU A 238 -3.22 -15.28 1.75
CA LEU A 238 -3.31 -16.73 1.92
C LEU A 238 -4.71 -17.26 1.58
N PRO A 239 -4.83 -18.50 1.04
CA PRO A 239 -6.12 -19.13 0.85
C PRO A 239 -6.95 -19.17 2.13
N ALA A 240 -8.26 -18.93 2.03
CA ALA A 240 -9.16 -18.85 3.19
C ALA A 240 -9.11 -20.09 4.11
N ARG A 241 -8.92 -21.29 3.54
CA ARG A 241 -8.79 -22.54 4.30
C ARG A 241 -7.55 -22.62 5.21
N LEU A 242 -6.57 -21.73 5.03
CA LEU A 242 -5.34 -21.64 5.83
C LEU A 242 -5.39 -20.53 6.88
N LEU A 243 -6.50 -19.78 6.93
CA LEU A 243 -6.67 -18.64 7.81
C LEU A 243 -7.56 -18.99 9.01
N PRO A 244 -7.43 -18.28 10.14
CA PRO A 244 -8.32 -18.43 11.27
C PRO A 244 -9.78 -18.14 10.92
N GLU A 245 -10.70 -18.73 11.68
CA GLU A 245 -12.10 -18.34 11.64
C GLU A 245 -12.26 -16.83 11.90
N ASN A 246 -13.19 -16.18 11.20
CA ASN A 246 -13.43 -14.73 11.26
C ASN A 246 -12.26 -13.84 10.80
N TRP A 247 -11.39 -14.32 9.91
CA TRP A 247 -10.34 -13.49 9.32
C TRP A 247 -10.87 -12.14 8.77
N PRO A 248 -10.34 -10.99 9.22
CA PRO A 248 -10.87 -9.67 8.86
C PRO A 248 -10.48 -9.20 7.45
N GLY A 249 -9.50 -9.85 6.80
CA GLY A 249 -8.93 -9.42 5.51
C GLY A 249 -10.00 -9.20 4.44
N THR A 250 -10.89 -10.19 4.23
CA THR A 250 -11.97 -10.09 3.24
C THR A 250 -12.92 -8.93 3.51
N ARG A 251 -13.29 -8.69 4.78
CA ARG A 251 -14.17 -7.57 5.15
C ARG A 251 -13.49 -6.23 4.89
N SER A 252 -12.23 -6.09 5.29
CA SER A 252 -11.48 -4.85 5.11
C SER A 252 -11.25 -4.50 3.63
N ALA A 253 -10.95 -5.51 2.79
CA ALA A 253 -10.84 -5.35 1.35
C ALA A 253 -12.16 -4.91 0.72
N ALA A 254 -13.28 -5.49 1.18
CA ALA A 254 -14.61 -5.08 0.73
C ALA A 254 -14.93 -3.63 1.09
N VAL A 255 -14.60 -3.19 2.32
CA VAL A 255 -14.77 -1.79 2.76
C VAL A 255 -13.92 -0.85 1.92
N PHE A 256 -12.63 -1.16 1.71
CA PHE A 256 -11.76 -0.32 0.88
C PHE A 256 -12.28 -0.21 -0.56
N ARG A 257 -12.66 -1.34 -1.17
CA ARG A 257 -13.20 -1.36 -2.53
C ARG A 257 -14.47 -0.50 -2.64
N ALA A 258 -15.41 -0.64 -1.71
CA ALA A 258 -16.65 0.15 -1.74
C ALA A 258 -16.37 1.66 -1.58
N LEU A 259 -15.43 2.04 -0.71
CA LEU A 259 -14.98 3.44 -0.59
C LEU A 259 -14.29 3.92 -1.87
N HIS A 260 -13.43 3.10 -2.48
CA HIS A 260 -12.79 3.43 -3.74
C HIS A 260 -13.81 3.67 -4.86
N GLU A 261 -14.72 2.71 -5.08
CA GLU A 261 -15.78 2.81 -6.09
C GLU A 261 -16.68 4.03 -5.88
N ARG A 262 -16.98 4.38 -4.62
CA ARG A 262 -17.86 5.51 -4.31
C ARG A 262 -17.16 6.87 -4.40
N LEU A 263 -15.90 6.96 -3.98
CA LEU A 263 -15.25 8.25 -3.67
C LEU A 263 -14.13 8.65 -4.62
N HIS A 264 -13.47 7.70 -5.29
CA HIS A 264 -12.26 7.97 -6.06
C HIS A 264 -12.47 9.04 -7.14
N ASP A 265 -13.46 8.84 -8.01
CA ASP A 265 -13.74 9.73 -9.15
C ASP A 265 -14.34 11.07 -8.71
N ALA A 266 -15.13 11.07 -7.64
CA ALA A 266 -15.61 12.30 -7.03
C ALA A 266 -14.45 13.11 -6.43
N GLY A 267 -13.51 12.46 -5.76
CA GLY A 267 -12.31 13.08 -5.22
C GLY A 267 -11.37 13.61 -6.30
N ALA A 268 -11.28 12.93 -7.45
CA ALA A 268 -10.51 13.38 -8.61
C ALA A 268 -10.98 14.77 -9.10
N ARG A 269 -12.29 15.04 -9.04
CA ARG A 269 -12.87 16.36 -9.39
C ARG A 269 -12.44 17.47 -8.44
N TYR A 270 -12.20 17.17 -7.17
CA TYR A 270 -11.63 18.15 -6.24
C TYR A 270 -10.12 18.32 -6.42
N ALA A 271 -9.42 17.23 -6.77
CA ALA A 271 -7.99 17.28 -7.05
C ALA A 271 -7.67 18.12 -8.30
N ASP A 272 -8.56 18.11 -9.29
CA ASP A 272 -8.42 18.84 -10.57
C ASP A 272 -7.12 18.49 -11.32
N MET A 273 -6.72 17.22 -11.27
CA MET A 273 -5.45 16.71 -11.81
C MET A 273 -5.59 16.05 -13.21
N GLY A 274 -6.61 16.41 -14.00
CA GLY A 274 -6.92 15.76 -15.29
C GLY A 274 -7.69 14.43 -15.14
N PRO A 275 -8.13 13.79 -16.25
CA PRO A 275 -8.92 12.55 -16.18
C PRO A 275 -8.08 11.40 -15.61
N VAL A 276 -8.51 10.87 -14.46
CA VAL A 276 -7.90 9.70 -13.83
C VAL A 276 -8.42 8.45 -14.52
N THR A 277 -7.66 7.92 -15.48
CA THR A 277 -7.91 6.56 -16.00
C THR A 277 -7.09 5.60 -15.17
N GLY A 278 -7.64 5.19 -14.01
CA GLY A 278 -7.08 4.07 -13.25
C GLY A 278 -7.22 2.76 -14.03
N PRO A 279 -6.42 1.72 -13.72
CA PRO A 279 -6.62 0.40 -14.31
C PRO A 279 -8.02 -0.10 -13.94
N THR A 280 -8.87 -0.31 -14.94
CA THR A 280 -10.18 -0.96 -14.76
C THR A 280 -9.94 -2.39 -14.26
N PRO A 281 -10.59 -2.85 -13.17
CA PRO A 281 -10.48 -4.24 -12.77
C PRO A 281 -10.92 -5.13 -13.94
N PRO A 282 -10.20 -6.23 -14.23
CA PRO A 282 -10.54 -7.07 -15.36
C PRO A 282 -11.97 -7.58 -15.18
N SER A 283 -12.82 -7.32 -16.18
CA SER A 283 -14.16 -7.87 -16.27
C SER A 283 -14.05 -9.39 -16.19
N GLY A 284 -14.67 -9.99 -15.17
CA GLY A 284 -14.70 -11.44 -15.02
C GLY A 284 -15.27 -12.09 -16.27
N GLN A 285 -14.46 -12.95 -16.88
CA GLN A 285 -14.90 -14.06 -17.72
C GLN A 285 -14.57 -15.35 -16.97
#